data_AF-A0ABD4U171-F1
#
_entry.id   AF-A0ABD4U171-F1
#
_cell.length_a   1.000
_cell.length_b   1.000
_cell.length_c   1.000
_cell.angle_alpha   90.00
_cell.angle_beta   90.00
_cell.angle_gamma   90.00
#
_symmetry.space_group_name_H-M   'P 1'
#
loop_
_entity.id
_entity.type
_entity.pdbx_description
1 polymer ?
#
loop_
_entity_poly.entity_id
_entity_poly.type
_entity_poly.pdbx_seq_one_letter_code
_entity_poly.pdbx_strand_id
1 'polypeptide(L)'
;MSKKFCSNCGCELPERANFCSSCGENILGKIEVTQQNSSNLQVVENPFQRQTVFEGNMHKCPNCGELIASFLTTCVSCGYEFRDIKSASSVQNLALKLEMISSQRLDSSNDKRSIMQAVFGNDFTNKNKIKEAEDRFKQQKEEEKASLIINFAVPNSKEDILEFMILADSNINLKEGIDDAVSKAWISKLDQVYKKAEISMSSDPDFLRIKEIYLRKKKELKIRKVKFFLLFFVWIGIVVFIPGFTWNPILTILIILIVIAIVAFGIFKYIQV
;
A
#
# COMPACT_ATOMS: atom_id res chain seq x y z
N MET A 1 41.28 51.15 -2.66
CA MET A 1 40.28 50.36 -1.90
C MET A 1 40.49 48.90 -2.21
N SER A 2 40.58 48.04 -1.18
CA SER A 2 40.70 46.59 -1.37
C SER A 2 39.32 46.02 -1.70
N LYS A 3 39.19 45.35 -2.86
CA LYS A 3 37.97 44.65 -3.25
C LYS A 3 37.85 43.35 -2.44
N LYS A 4 36.69 43.12 -1.82
CA LYS A 4 36.38 41.90 -1.06
C LYS A 4 35.53 40.97 -1.92
N PHE A 5 35.71 39.66 -1.75
CA PHE A 5 34.94 38.62 -2.46
C PHE A 5 34.28 37.67 -1.47
N CYS A 6 33.12 37.14 -1.82
CA CYS A 6 32.40 36.17 -1.00
C CYS A 6 33.17 34.85 -0.91
N SER A 7 33.39 34.33 0.30
CA SER A 7 34.08 33.06 0.52
C SER A 7 33.28 31.82 0.10
N ASN A 8 31.97 31.94 -0.11
CA ASN A 8 31.10 30.83 -0.51
C ASN A 8 30.93 30.76 -2.04
N CYS A 9 30.65 31.89 -2.72
CA CYS A 9 30.37 31.90 -4.16
C CYS A 9 31.37 32.68 -5.03
N GLY A 10 32.32 33.41 -4.44
CA GLY A 10 33.36 34.15 -5.17
C GLY A 10 32.94 35.50 -5.79
N CYS A 11 31.69 35.94 -5.64
CA CYS A 11 31.25 37.24 -6.19
C CYS A 11 31.85 38.44 -5.42
N GLU A 12 32.11 39.55 -6.14
CA GLU A 12 32.60 40.81 -5.56
C GLU A 12 31.56 41.39 -4.59
N LEU A 13 32.02 41.79 -3.40
CA LEU A 13 31.18 42.29 -2.32
C LEU A 13 31.21 43.82 -2.30
N PRO A 14 30.06 44.49 -2.17
CA PRO A 14 29.99 45.93 -1.89
C PRO A 14 30.76 46.29 -0.62
N GLU A 15 31.29 47.52 -0.55
CA GLU A 15 32.17 47.99 0.55
C GLU A 15 31.56 47.86 1.95
N ARG A 16 30.23 47.76 2.07
CA ARG A 16 29.47 47.59 3.33
C ARG A 16 28.35 46.56 3.21
N ALA A 17 28.64 45.40 2.62
CA ALA A 17 27.66 44.31 2.51
C ALA A 17 27.67 43.40 3.76
N ASN A 18 26.50 43.28 4.40
CA ASN A 18 26.28 42.34 5.50
C ASN A 18 26.03 40.90 4.98
N PHE A 19 25.54 40.78 3.76
CA PHE A 19 25.23 39.52 3.08
C PHE A 19 25.68 39.57 1.62
N CYS A 20 26.05 38.42 1.07
CA CYS A 20 26.37 38.30 -0.35
C CYS A 20 25.09 38.45 -1.17
N SER A 21 25.08 39.38 -2.12
CA SER A 21 23.93 39.62 -3.02
C SER A 21 23.65 38.48 -3.99
N SER A 22 24.62 37.59 -4.23
CA SER A 22 24.48 36.47 -5.18
C SER A 22 24.00 35.18 -4.52
N CYS A 23 24.54 34.81 -3.35
CA CYS A 23 24.22 33.53 -2.69
C CYS A 23 23.58 33.67 -1.30
N GLY A 24 23.50 34.89 -0.75
CA GLY A 24 22.90 35.14 0.57
C GLY A 24 23.81 34.85 1.78
N GLU A 25 25.07 34.46 1.57
CA GLU A 25 26.02 34.18 2.65
C GLU A 25 26.26 35.40 3.55
N ASN A 26 26.27 35.22 4.88
CA ASN A 26 26.53 36.31 5.82
C ASN A 26 28.04 36.62 5.89
N ILE A 27 28.41 37.88 5.68
CA ILE A 27 29.81 38.34 5.61
C ILE A 27 30.30 38.86 6.98
N LEU A 28 29.39 39.18 7.91
CA LEU A 28 29.69 39.77 9.22
C LEU A 28 30.13 38.74 10.29
N GLY A 29 30.24 37.45 9.95
CA GLY A 29 30.56 36.36 10.89
C GLY A 29 32.01 36.28 11.38
N LYS A 30 32.89 37.24 11.03
CA LYS A 30 34.26 37.31 11.55
C LYS A 30 34.60 38.74 11.97
N ILE A 31 33.98 39.20 13.05
CA ILE A 31 34.59 40.25 13.85
C ILE A 31 35.69 39.55 14.65
N GLU A 32 36.92 39.72 14.19
CA GLU A 32 38.11 39.46 14.99
C GLU A 32 38.04 40.36 16.24
N VAL A 33 37.77 39.75 17.40
CA VAL A 33 38.13 40.35 18.68
C VAL A 33 39.35 39.60 19.17
N THR A 34 40.49 40.29 19.07
CA THR A 34 41.78 39.88 19.61
C THR A 34 41.64 39.47 21.08
N GLN A 35 42.22 38.32 21.41
CA GLN A 35 42.32 37.72 22.74
C GLN A 35 42.55 38.77 23.83
N GLN A 36 41.75 38.75 24.92
CA GLN A 36 42.22 38.54 26.30
C GLN A 36 41.09 37.98 27.19
N ASN A 37 41.37 36.78 27.74
CA ASN A 37 41.00 36.26 29.06
C ASN A 37 39.53 35.93 29.42
N SER A 38 39.30 34.62 29.51
CA SER A 38 38.54 33.85 30.52
C SER A 38 37.14 34.28 30.98
N SER A 39 36.22 33.34 30.68
CA SER A 39 35.03 32.90 31.41
C SER A 39 33.76 33.79 31.39
N ASN A 40 32.72 33.21 30.79
CA ASN A 40 31.32 33.62 30.68
C ASN A 40 30.99 34.72 29.64
N LEU A 41 30.98 34.31 28.36
CA LEU A 41 30.06 34.88 27.38
C LEU A 41 28.95 33.85 27.10
N GLN A 42 27.73 34.21 27.49
CA GLN A 42 26.53 33.51 27.05
C GLN A 42 26.40 33.73 25.53
N VAL A 43 26.45 32.63 24.79
CA VAL A 43 26.13 32.60 23.36
C VAL A 43 24.65 32.92 23.23
N VAL A 44 24.33 34.18 22.94
CA VAL A 44 22.99 34.55 22.47
C VAL A 44 22.92 34.13 21.01
N GLU A 45 22.39 32.93 20.78
CA GLU A 45 22.07 32.45 19.44
C GLU A 45 21.08 33.42 18.78
N ASN A 46 21.41 33.86 17.57
CA ASN A 46 20.63 34.83 16.81
C ASN A 46 19.25 34.22 16.44
N PRO A 47 18.11 34.82 16.85
CA PRO A 47 16.78 34.20 16.75
C PRO A 47 16.17 34.15 15.34
N PHE A 48 16.92 34.47 14.28
CA PHE A 48 16.40 34.62 12.91
C PHE A 48 17.15 33.78 11.87
N GLN A 49 17.43 32.52 12.16
CA GLN A 49 17.65 31.55 11.08
C GLN A 49 16.31 31.27 10.39
N ARG A 50 16.19 31.56 9.09
CA ARG A 50 15.10 31.04 8.26
C ARG A 50 15.26 29.51 8.24
N GLN A 51 14.49 28.82 9.06
CA GLN A 51 14.44 27.36 9.07
C GLN A 51 13.66 26.92 7.83
N THR A 52 14.36 26.54 6.76
CA THR A 52 13.75 25.75 5.70
C THR A 52 13.55 24.34 6.26
N VAL A 53 12.31 23.97 6.56
CA VAL A 53 11.96 22.59 6.92
C VAL A 53 11.88 21.81 5.62
N PHE A 54 12.89 20.98 5.36
CA PHE A 54 12.84 20.01 4.27
C PHE A 54 12.01 18.81 4.73
N GLU A 55 11.02 18.42 3.93
CA GLU A 55 10.29 17.17 4.15
C GLU A 55 11.02 16.01 3.45
N GLY A 56 11.25 14.92 4.19
CA GLY A 56 11.78 13.67 3.65
C GLY A 56 13.31 13.58 3.61
N ASN A 57 13.79 12.48 3.05
CA ASN A 57 15.22 12.16 2.94
C ASN A 57 15.68 12.30 1.49
N MET A 58 16.82 12.93 1.27
CA MET A 58 17.47 12.95 -0.05
C MET A 58 18.37 11.72 -0.21
N HIS A 59 18.14 10.92 -1.24
CA HIS A 59 18.98 9.75 -1.53
C HIS A 59 20.06 10.11 -2.55
N LYS A 60 21.34 9.92 -2.18
CA LYS A 60 22.50 10.20 -3.03
C LYS A 60 23.32 8.94 -3.30
N CYS A 61 23.95 8.88 -4.47
CA CYS A 61 24.89 7.82 -4.81
C CYS A 61 26.10 7.87 -3.86
N PRO A 62 26.45 6.74 -3.20
CA PRO A 62 27.60 6.70 -2.31
C PRO A 62 28.93 6.83 -3.06
N ASN A 63 28.95 6.52 -4.37
CA ASN A 63 30.15 6.58 -5.20
C ASN A 63 30.38 7.97 -5.82
N CYS A 64 29.34 8.62 -6.36
CA CYS A 64 29.51 9.89 -7.10
C CYS A 64 28.70 11.08 -6.58
N GLY A 65 27.81 10.89 -5.59
CA GLY A 65 27.01 11.97 -5.00
C GLY A 65 25.77 12.42 -5.78
N GLU A 66 25.51 11.83 -6.95
CA GLU A 66 24.31 12.06 -7.76
C GLU A 66 23.02 11.78 -6.98
N LEU A 67 21.96 12.54 -7.22
CA LEU A 67 20.65 12.26 -6.64
C LEU A 67 20.01 11.03 -7.29
N ILE A 68 19.56 10.09 -6.46
CA ILE A 68 18.99 8.81 -6.91
C ILE A 68 17.46 8.93 -6.96
N ALA A 69 16.88 8.58 -8.10
CA ALA A 69 15.44 8.37 -8.23
C ALA A 69 15.00 7.03 -7.62
N SER A 70 13.74 6.95 -7.21
CA SER A 70 13.07 5.75 -6.69
C SER A 70 13.34 4.50 -7.54
N PHE A 71 13.56 3.35 -6.89
CA PHE A 71 13.68 2.01 -7.52
C PHE A 71 14.84 1.79 -8.50
N LEU A 72 15.82 2.69 -8.56
CA LEU A 72 17.03 2.43 -9.33
C LEU A 72 17.87 1.36 -8.63
N THR A 73 18.29 0.34 -9.37
CA THR A 73 19.25 -0.69 -8.90
C THR A 73 20.70 -0.32 -9.20
N THR A 74 20.91 0.67 -10.07
CA THR A 74 22.23 1.18 -10.46
C THR A 74 22.20 2.70 -10.62
N CYS A 75 23.32 3.36 -10.34
CA CYS A 75 23.47 4.80 -10.55
C CYS A 75 23.57 5.11 -12.05
N VAL A 76 22.65 5.90 -12.58
CA VAL A 76 22.65 6.32 -14.00
C VAL A 76 23.88 7.16 -14.39
N SER A 77 24.52 7.83 -13.44
CA SER A 77 25.67 8.70 -13.70
C SER A 77 27.02 7.98 -13.63
N CYS A 78 27.18 6.95 -12.78
CA CYS A 78 28.49 6.31 -12.57
C CYS A 78 28.49 4.77 -12.62
N GLY A 79 27.32 4.13 -12.80
CA GLY A 79 27.20 2.67 -12.88
C GLY A 79 27.33 1.93 -11.55
N TYR A 80 27.42 2.64 -10.41
CA TYR A 80 27.47 1.99 -9.09
C TYR A 80 26.19 1.16 -8.83
N GLU A 81 26.35 -0.13 -8.54
CA GLU A 81 25.26 -1.03 -8.17
C GLU A 81 24.87 -0.85 -6.71
N PHE A 82 23.59 -0.59 -6.44
CA PHE A 82 23.12 -0.51 -5.08
C PHE A 82 22.84 -1.92 -4.53
N ARG A 83 23.60 -2.33 -3.51
CA ARG A 83 23.44 -3.61 -2.80
C ARG A 83 23.04 -3.35 -1.35
N ASP A 84 22.29 -4.28 -0.75
CA ASP A 84 21.91 -4.27 0.67
C ASP A 84 21.19 -3.00 1.16
N ILE A 85 20.29 -2.43 0.35
CA ILE A 85 19.46 -1.30 0.78
C ILE A 85 18.52 -1.76 1.89
N LYS A 86 18.84 -1.40 3.14
CA LYS A 86 17.96 -1.55 4.30
C LYS A 86 16.92 -0.43 4.29
N SER A 87 15.85 -0.57 3.53
CA SER A 87 14.66 0.26 3.71
C SER A 87 13.67 -0.50 4.60
N ALA A 88 13.40 0.02 5.80
CA ALA A 88 12.24 -0.39 6.57
C ALA A 88 11.00 0.24 5.92
N SER A 89 10.43 -0.43 4.91
CA SER A 89 9.30 0.13 4.17
C SER A 89 7.99 -0.03 4.93
N SER A 90 7.03 0.85 4.65
CA SER A 90 5.69 0.75 5.24
C SER A 90 5.01 -0.58 4.89
N VAL A 91 5.35 -1.14 3.74
CA VAL A 91 4.93 -2.49 3.31
C VAL A 91 5.51 -3.59 4.19
N GLN A 92 6.78 -3.52 4.57
CA GLN A 92 7.37 -4.50 5.51
C GLN A 92 6.66 -4.47 6.86
N ASN A 93 6.32 -3.28 7.37
CA ASN A 93 5.56 -3.16 8.62
C ASN A 93 4.17 -3.81 8.51
N LEU A 94 3.45 -3.58 7.40
CA LEU A 94 2.19 -4.27 7.13
C LEU A 94 2.39 -5.80 7.08
N ALA A 95 3.41 -6.27 6.36
CA ALA A 95 3.70 -7.70 6.23
C ALA A 95 3.98 -8.35 7.60
N LEU A 96 4.80 -7.72 8.44
CA LEU A 96 5.08 -8.18 9.80
C LEU A 96 3.81 -8.25 10.66
N LYS A 97 2.95 -7.23 10.60
CA LYS A 97 1.68 -7.23 11.36
C LYS A 97 0.72 -8.34 10.86
N LEU A 98 0.67 -8.57 9.55
CA LEU A 98 -0.10 -9.68 8.98
C LEU A 98 0.47 -11.03 9.41
N GLU A 99 1.78 -11.17 9.44
CA GLU A 99 2.46 -12.38 9.88
C GLU A 99 2.17 -12.66 11.36
N MET A 100 2.22 -11.64 12.22
CA MET A 100 1.85 -11.75 13.63
C MET A 100 0.43 -12.31 13.79
N ILE A 101 -0.57 -11.74 13.10
CA ILE A 101 -1.94 -12.27 13.09
C ILE A 101 -1.96 -13.70 12.54
N SER A 102 -1.23 -13.97 11.44
CA SER A 102 -1.14 -15.29 10.81
C SER A 102 -0.50 -16.36 11.71
N SER A 103 0.36 -15.96 12.63
CA SER A 103 1.07 -16.84 13.55
C SER A 103 0.27 -17.16 14.82
N GLN A 104 -0.77 -16.36 15.13
CA GLN A 104 -1.65 -16.63 16.26
C GLN A 104 -2.27 -18.02 16.17
N ARG A 105 -2.10 -18.78 17.24
CA ARG A 105 -2.63 -20.13 17.41
C ARG A 105 -3.83 -20.09 18.34
N LEU A 106 -4.73 -21.04 18.14
CA LEU A 106 -5.80 -21.35 19.07
C LEU A 106 -5.14 -22.04 20.27
N ASP A 107 -4.62 -21.25 21.21
CA ASP A 107 -3.97 -21.83 22.38
C ASP A 107 -5.02 -22.58 23.21
N SER A 108 -4.84 -23.89 23.33
CA SER A 108 -5.63 -24.75 24.21
C SER A 108 -5.41 -24.41 25.70
N SER A 109 -4.48 -23.50 26.01
CA SER A 109 -4.09 -23.03 27.34
C SER A 109 -4.82 -21.75 27.78
N ASN A 110 -6.08 -21.57 27.40
CA ASN A 110 -6.97 -20.84 28.28
C ASN A 110 -7.21 -21.79 29.46
N ASP A 111 -6.36 -21.71 30.49
CA ASP A 111 -6.20 -22.56 31.69
C ASP A 111 -7.50 -23.04 32.38
N LYS A 112 -8.64 -22.49 31.98
CA LYS A 112 -9.97 -22.77 32.48
C LYS A 112 -10.68 -23.89 31.73
N ARG A 113 -10.24 -24.30 30.53
CA ARG A 113 -10.84 -25.47 29.83
C ARG A 113 -10.38 -26.81 30.40
N SER A 114 -9.10 -26.93 30.80
CA SER A 114 -8.55 -28.15 31.38
C SER A 114 -9.15 -28.47 32.76
N ILE A 115 -9.30 -27.44 33.61
CA ILE A 115 -9.83 -27.62 34.97
C ILE A 115 -11.37 -27.78 34.96
N MET A 116 -12.08 -27.03 34.11
CA MET A 116 -13.54 -27.13 34.01
C MET A 116 -14.01 -28.47 33.42
N GLN A 117 -13.21 -29.08 32.53
CA GLN A 117 -13.48 -30.39 31.95
C GLN A 117 -13.13 -31.56 32.89
N ALA A 118 -12.25 -31.34 33.88
CA ALA A 118 -11.91 -32.34 34.89
C ALA A 118 -12.89 -32.38 36.09
N VAL A 119 -13.64 -31.30 36.34
CA VAL A 119 -14.56 -31.16 37.48
C VAL A 119 -16.03 -31.47 37.12
N PHE A 120 -16.44 -31.27 35.86
CA PHE A 120 -17.79 -31.55 35.40
C PHE A 120 -17.75 -32.63 34.32
N GLY A 121 -18.18 -33.83 34.70
CA GLY A 121 -18.22 -34.99 33.83
C GLY A 121 -19.09 -34.81 32.58
N ASN A 122 -18.83 -35.73 31.64
CA ASN A 122 -19.68 -36.15 30.52
C ASN A 122 -19.81 -35.15 29.36
N ASP A 123 -18.89 -35.26 28.38
CA ASP A 123 -19.20 -35.44 26.95
C ASP A 123 -17.91 -35.32 26.12
N PHE A 124 -17.15 -36.41 26.10
CA PHE A 124 -16.10 -36.60 25.10
C PHE A 124 -16.78 -36.91 23.76
N THR A 125 -16.35 -36.24 22.69
CA THR A 125 -16.70 -36.48 21.27
C THR A 125 -17.91 -35.77 20.66
N ASN A 126 -17.97 -34.43 20.77
CA ASN A 126 -18.62 -33.66 19.71
C ASN A 126 -17.56 -33.01 18.81
N LYS A 127 -17.03 -33.80 17.86
CA LYS A 127 -16.07 -33.34 16.83
C LYS A 127 -16.57 -32.08 16.10
N ASN A 128 -17.89 -31.90 15.99
CA ASN A 128 -18.49 -30.72 15.35
C ASN A 128 -18.26 -29.45 16.19
N LYS A 129 -18.42 -29.50 17.52
CA LYS A 129 -18.19 -28.33 18.38
C LYS A 129 -16.73 -27.84 18.37
N ILE A 130 -15.77 -28.76 18.27
CA ILE A 130 -14.34 -28.42 18.16
C ILE A 130 -14.05 -27.77 16.80
N LYS A 131 -14.56 -28.37 15.72
CA LYS A 131 -14.43 -27.83 14.36
C LYS A 131 -15.08 -26.45 14.22
N GLU A 132 -16.27 -26.26 14.79
CA GLU A 132 -16.94 -24.96 14.83
C GLU A 132 -16.16 -23.89 15.62
N ALA A 133 -15.43 -24.28 16.67
CA ALA A 133 -14.58 -23.35 17.40
C ALA A 133 -13.33 -22.96 16.58
N GLU A 134 -12.74 -23.92 15.87
CA GLU A 134 -11.62 -23.72 14.96
C GLU A 134 -12.02 -22.84 13.76
N ASP A 135 -13.15 -23.13 13.13
CA ASP A 135 -13.69 -22.37 12.00
C ASP A 135 -13.99 -20.91 12.41
N ARG A 136 -14.58 -20.69 13.59
CA ARG A 136 -14.83 -19.33 14.13
C ARG A 136 -13.54 -18.57 14.38
N PHE A 137 -12.54 -19.20 14.97
CA PHE A 137 -11.24 -18.57 15.19
C PHE A 137 -10.55 -18.21 13.88
N LYS A 138 -10.60 -19.12 12.90
CA LYS A 138 -10.06 -18.86 11.56
C LYS A 138 -10.80 -17.68 10.91
N GLN A 139 -12.11 -17.61 11.02
CA GLN A 139 -12.90 -16.49 10.50
C GLN A 139 -12.50 -15.16 11.15
N GLN A 140 -12.40 -15.11 12.49
CA GLN A 140 -11.98 -13.91 13.23
C GLN A 140 -10.61 -13.41 12.75
N LYS A 141 -9.67 -14.34 12.57
CA LYS A 141 -8.33 -14.03 12.07
C LYS A 141 -8.32 -13.45 10.66
N GLU A 142 -9.15 -13.97 9.76
CA GLU A 142 -9.30 -13.41 8.41
C GLU A 142 -9.98 -12.02 8.45
N GLU A 143 -10.92 -11.79 9.35
CA GLU A 143 -11.54 -10.48 9.58
C GLU A 143 -10.53 -9.45 10.14
N GLU A 144 -9.69 -9.86 11.09
CA GLU A 144 -8.61 -9.01 11.63
C GLU A 144 -7.59 -8.65 10.55
N LYS A 145 -7.15 -9.61 9.73
CA LYS A 145 -6.29 -9.34 8.57
C LYS A 145 -6.95 -8.34 7.62
N ALA A 146 -8.22 -8.57 7.27
CA ALA A 146 -8.97 -7.70 6.36
C ALA A 146 -9.06 -6.27 6.92
N SER A 147 -9.38 -6.12 8.21
CA SER A 147 -9.43 -4.83 8.90
C SER A 147 -8.07 -4.13 8.91
N LEU A 148 -7.00 -4.86 9.23
CA LEU A 148 -5.63 -4.34 9.20
C LEU A 148 -5.28 -3.83 7.80
N ILE A 149 -5.52 -4.62 6.76
CA ILE A 149 -5.26 -4.24 5.37
C ILE A 149 -6.02 -2.96 5.04
N ILE A 150 -7.34 -2.91 5.24
CA ILE A 150 -8.16 -1.76 4.87
C ILE A 150 -7.68 -0.48 5.57
N ASN A 151 -7.39 -0.56 6.86
CA ASN A 151 -7.05 0.60 7.69
C ASN A 151 -5.57 1.00 7.62
N PHE A 152 -4.70 0.17 7.03
CA PHE A 152 -3.28 0.48 6.94
C PHE A 152 -3.04 1.72 6.06
N ALA A 153 -2.39 2.74 6.61
CA ALA A 153 -2.11 3.98 5.90
C ALA A 153 -1.09 3.75 4.79
N VAL A 154 -1.40 4.25 3.59
CA VAL A 154 -0.46 4.28 2.45
C VAL A 154 0.25 5.64 2.48
N PRO A 155 1.57 5.70 2.68
CA PRO A 155 2.33 6.95 2.60
C PRO A 155 2.23 7.61 1.22
N ASN A 156 2.69 8.86 1.13
CA ASN A 156 2.68 9.63 -0.12
C ASN A 156 4.01 9.55 -0.88
N SER A 157 4.98 8.77 -0.41
CA SER A 157 6.23 8.58 -1.15
C SER A 157 5.95 7.80 -2.44
N LYS A 158 6.75 8.08 -3.47
CA LYS A 158 6.63 7.40 -4.76
C LYS A 158 6.91 5.91 -4.62
N GLU A 159 7.90 5.59 -3.78
CA GLU A 159 8.30 4.25 -3.40
C GLU A 159 7.16 3.48 -2.74
N ASP A 160 6.58 4.01 -1.67
CA ASP A 160 5.55 3.31 -0.93
C ASP A 160 4.32 3.05 -1.82
N ILE A 161 3.87 4.03 -2.62
CA ILE A 161 2.69 3.85 -3.48
C ILE A 161 2.91 2.71 -4.49
N LEU A 162 4.09 2.65 -5.12
CA LEU A 162 4.43 1.60 -6.06
C LEU A 162 4.55 0.22 -5.37
N GLU A 163 5.21 0.14 -4.21
CA GLU A 163 5.32 -1.09 -3.44
C GLU A 163 3.94 -1.61 -3.00
N PHE A 164 3.07 -0.73 -2.50
CA PHE A 164 1.70 -1.08 -2.11
C PHE A 164 0.86 -1.54 -3.29
N MET A 165 1.03 -0.95 -4.47
CA MET A 165 0.32 -1.38 -5.68
C MET A 165 0.72 -2.81 -6.07
N ILE A 166 2.03 -3.11 -6.07
CA ILE A 166 2.55 -4.44 -6.39
C ILE A 166 2.12 -5.46 -5.34
N LEU A 167 2.16 -5.09 -4.05
CA LEU A 167 1.71 -5.94 -2.95
C LEU A 167 0.23 -6.28 -3.06
N ALA A 168 -0.61 -5.29 -3.36
CA ALA A 168 -2.04 -5.52 -3.55
C ALA A 168 -2.30 -6.39 -4.79
N ASP A 169 -1.61 -6.14 -5.90
CA ASP A 169 -1.73 -6.95 -7.14
C ASP A 169 -1.42 -8.43 -6.90
N SER A 170 -0.36 -8.72 -6.13
CA SER A 170 0.11 -10.08 -5.86
C SER A 170 -0.78 -10.85 -4.90
N ASN A 171 -1.39 -10.16 -3.91
CA ASN A 171 -2.27 -10.79 -2.93
C ASN A 171 -3.70 -11.02 -3.43
N ILE A 172 -4.12 -10.42 -4.55
CA ILE A 172 -5.43 -10.69 -5.16
C ILE A 172 -5.35 -11.97 -6.00
N ASN A 173 -5.63 -13.12 -5.36
CA ASN A 173 -5.58 -14.43 -6.01
C ASN A 173 -6.90 -14.80 -6.73
N LEU A 174 -6.89 -14.69 -8.05
CA LEU A 174 -8.03 -15.04 -8.90
C LEU A 174 -8.29 -16.55 -9.07
N LYS A 175 -7.61 -17.43 -8.34
CA LYS A 175 -7.86 -18.87 -8.36
C LYS A 175 -8.49 -19.36 -7.05
N GLU A 176 -7.98 -18.90 -5.92
CA GLU A 176 -8.40 -19.39 -4.59
C GLU A 176 -9.73 -18.80 -4.09
N GLY A 177 -10.12 -17.63 -4.59
CA GLY A 177 -11.40 -16.98 -4.23
C GLY A 177 -11.26 -15.47 -4.30
N ILE A 178 -12.37 -14.75 -4.54
CA ILE A 178 -12.38 -13.27 -4.47
C ILE A 178 -13.41 -12.74 -3.48
N ASP A 179 -14.18 -13.63 -2.85
CA ASP A 179 -15.33 -13.29 -2.03
C ASP A 179 -15.04 -13.37 -0.53
N ASP A 180 -13.88 -13.88 -0.13
CA ASP A 180 -13.43 -13.85 1.26
C ASP A 180 -13.05 -12.42 1.71
N ALA A 181 -13.03 -12.23 3.03
CA ALA A 181 -12.80 -10.91 3.64
C ALA A 181 -11.44 -10.32 3.26
N VAL A 182 -10.39 -11.13 3.20
CA VAL A 182 -9.02 -10.69 2.93
C VAL A 182 -8.85 -10.30 1.45
N SER A 183 -9.36 -11.10 0.52
CA SER A 183 -9.36 -10.77 -0.91
C SER A 183 -10.11 -9.46 -1.17
N LYS A 184 -11.28 -9.27 -0.55
CA LYS A 184 -12.05 -8.02 -0.64
C LYS A 184 -11.28 -6.83 -0.07
N ALA A 185 -10.58 -7.02 1.04
CA ALA A 185 -9.73 -5.99 1.64
C ALA A 185 -8.58 -5.60 0.70
N TRP A 186 -7.90 -6.55 0.06
CA TRP A 186 -6.85 -6.27 -0.91
C TRP A 186 -7.37 -5.57 -2.17
N ILE A 187 -8.55 -5.95 -2.68
CA ILE A 187 -9.19 -5.23 -3.80
C ILE A 187 -9.50 -3.78 -3.41
N SER A 188 -10.01 -3.55 -2.19
CA SER A 188 -10.26 -2.20 -1.67
C SER A 188 -8.96 -1.41 -1.51
N LYS A 189 -7.89 -2.05 -1.00
CA LYS A 189 -6.57 -1.42 -0.89
C LYS A 189 -5.99 -1.06 -2.26
N LEU A 190 -6.12 -1.92 -3.26
CA LEU A 190 -5.73 -1.64 -4.65
C LEU A 190 -6.40 -0.36 -5.15
N ASP A 191 -7.70 -0.19 -4.89
CA ASP A 191 -8.48 0.99 -5.27
C ASP A 191 -8.00 2.25 -4.55
N GLN A 192 -7.70 2.14 -3.25
CA GLN A 192 -7.18 3.25 -2.45
C GLN A 192 -5.80 3.70 -2.95
N VAL A 193 -4.90 2.76 -3.24
CA VAL A 193 -3.55 3.04 -3.72
C VAL A 193 -3.62 3.70 -5.10
N TYR A 194 -4.45 3.18 -6.02
CA TYR A 194 -4.63 3.79 -7.34
C TYR A 194 -5.15 5.23 -7.25
N LYS A 195 -6.20 5.48 -6.45
CA LYS A 195 -6.76 6.84 -6.27
C LYS A 195 -5.73 7.79 -5.67
N LYS A 196 -4.97 7.32 -4.68
CA LYS A 196 -3.89 8.12 -4.10
C LYS A 196 -2.85 8.45 -5.15
N ALA A 197 -2.40 7.47 -5.94
CA ALA A 197 -1.45 7.68 -7.03
C ALA A 197 -1.98 8.68 -8.06
N GLU A 198 -3.23 8.54 -8.48
CA GLU A 198 -3.89 9.46 -9.42
C GLU A 198 -3.89 10.90 -8.90
N ILE A 199 -4.07 11.11 -7.59
CA ILE A 199 -4.06 12.45 -7.00
C ILE A 199 -2.62 12.97 -6.80
N SER A 200 -1.71 12.14 -6.29
CA SER A 200 -0.39 12.59 -5.82
C SER A 200 0.71 12.55 -6.88
N MET A 201 0.54 11.77 -7.96
CA MET A 201 1.59 11.51 -8.96
C MET A 201 1.05 11.48 -10.40
N SER A 202 -0.10 12.10 -10.69
CA SER A 202 -0.67 12.16 -12.05
C SER A 202 0.26 12.69 -13.13
N SER A 203 1.20 13.58 -12.77
CA SER A 203 2.18 14.15 -13.71
C SER A 203 3.48 13.34 -13.81
N ASP A 204 3.66 12.31 -12.98
CA ASP A 204 4.87 11.49 -12.96
C ASP A 204 4.76 10.37 -14.03
N PRO A 205 5.82 10.12 -14.83
CA PRO A 205 5.81 9.04 -15.84
C PRO A 205 5.57 7.64 -15.26
N ASP A 206 5.97 7.39 -14.00
CA ASP A 206 5.76 6.09 -13.35
C ASP A 206 4.30 5.83 -12.97
N PHE A 207 3.43 6.85 -12.98
CA PHE A 207 1.99 6.66 -12.80
C PHE A 207 1.40 5.73 -13.85
N LEU A 208 1.96 5.71 -15.08
CA LEU A 208 1.52 4.81 -16.14
C LEU A 208 1.63 3.33 -15.74
N ARG A 209 2.70 2.97 -15.00
CA ARG A 209 2.90 1.60 -14.52
C ARG A 209 1.83 1.21 -13.51
N ILE A 210 1.51 2.10 -12.57
CA ILE A 210 0.45 1.91 -11.57
C ILE A 210 -0.90 1.75 -12.27
N LYS A 211 -1.20 2.62 -13.24
CA LYS A 211 -2.43 2.58 -14.03
C LYS A 211 -2.56 1.28 -14.81
N GLU A 212 -1.49 0.80 -15.43
CA GLU A 212 -1.47 -0.46 -16.15
C GLU A 212 -1.77 -1.65 -15.23
N ILE A 213 -1.10 -1.75 -14.08
CA ILE A 213 -1.33 -2.80 -13.07
C ILE A 213 -2.80 -2.78 -12.63
N TYR A 214 -3.32 -1.59 -12.26
CA TYR A 214 -4.69 -1.42 -11.82
C TYR A 214 -5.72 -1.84 -12.88
N LEU A 215 -5.59 -1.33 -14.11
CA LEU A 215 -6.53 -1.62 -15.20
C LEU A 215 -6.52 -3.10 -15.56
N ARG A 216 -5.33 -3.71 -15.65
CA ARG A 216 -5.16 -5.15 -15.89
C ARG A 216 -5.89 -5.96 -14.81
N LYS A 217 -5.60 -5.71 -13.53
CA LYS A 217 -6.22 -6.47 -12.43
C LYS A 217 -7.72 -6.27 -12.36
N LYS A 218 -8.22 -5.05 -12.57
CA LYS A 218 -9.68 -4.77 -12.64
C LYS A 218 -10.36 -5.51 -13.78
N LYS A 219 -9.74 -5.58 -14.96
CA LYS A 219 -10.26 -6.36 -16.09
C LYS A 219 -10.33 -7.86 -15.75
N GLU A 220 -9.30 -8.41 -15.13
CA GLU A 220 -9.28 -9.82 -14.72
C GLU A 220 -10.37 -10.13 -13.68
N LEU A 221 -10.54 -9.27 -12.67
CA LEU A 221 -11.61 -9.37 -11.66
C LEU A 221 -13.01 -9.34 -12.30
N LYS A 222 -13.22 -8.43 -13.26
CA LYS A 222 -14.47 -8.32 -14.02
C LYS A 222 -14.75 -9.59 -14.80
N ILE A 223 -13.80 -10.08 -15.58
CA ILE A 223 -13.96 -11.31 -16.39
C ILE A 223 -14.27 -12.51 -15.49
N ARG A 224 -13.62 -12.64 -14.33
CA ARG A 224 -13.91 -13.73 -13.39
C ARG A 224 -15.36 -13.70 -12.90
N LYS A 225 -15.88 -12.53 -12.50
CA LYS A 225 -17.27 -12.38 -12.06
C LYS A 225 -18.27 -12.72 -13.16
N VAL A 226 -18.02 -12.29 -14.40
CA VAL A 226 -18.87 -12.63 -15.54
C VAL A 226 -18.85 -14.13 -15.83
N LYS A 227 -17.67 -14.77 -15.80
CA LYS A 227 -17.57 -16.23 -15.98
C LYS A 227 -18.38 -16.99 -14.93
N PHE A 228 -18.28 -16.60 -13.67
CA PHE A 228 -19.05 -17.22 -12.59
C PHE A 228 -20.56 -17.02 -12.77
N PHE A 229 -20.98 -15.80 -13.11
CA PHE A 229 -22.36 -15.47 -13.42
C PHE A 229 -22.89 -16.31 -14.59
N LEU A 230 -22.14 -16.39 -15.70
CA LEU A 230 -22.49 -17.22 -16.86
C LEU A 230 -22.65 -18.69 -16.48
N LEU A 231 -21.70 -19.27 -15.74
CA LEU A 231 -21.79 -20.67 -15.29
C LEU A 231 -23.00 -20.91 -14.40
N PHE A 232 -23.33 -19.97 -13.51
CA PHE A 232 -24.51 -20.02 -12.65
C PHE A 232 -25.81 -20.03 -13.46
N PHE A 233 -25.94 -19.17 -14.47
CA PHE A 233 -27.13 -19.14 -15.33
C PHE A 233 -27.26 -20.36 -16.25
N VAL A 234 -26.14 -20.89 -16.75
CA VAL A 234 -26.13 -22.15 -17.50
C VAL A 234 -26.62 -23.30 -16.62
N TRP A 235 -26.14 -23.38 -15.37
CA TRP A 235 -26.59 -24.39 -14.41
C TRP A 235 -28.08 -24.26 -14.08
N ILE A 236 -28.58 -23.04 -13.82
CA ILE A 236 -30.01 -22.78 -13.63
C ILE A 236 -30.81 -23.24 -14.84
N GLY A 237 -30.36 -22.93 -16.05
CA GLY A 237 -31.00 -23.34 -17.29
C GLY A 237 -31.16 -24.85 -17.37
N ILE A 238 -30.12 -25.62 -17.07
CA ILE A 238 -30.16 -27.10 -17.07
C ILE A 238 -31.16 -27.63 -16.03
N VAL A 239 -31.12 -27.10 -14.81
CA VAL A 239 -31.98 -27.54 -13.70
C VAL A 239 -33.46 -27.24 -13.97
N VAL A 240 -33.78 -26.11 -14.62
CA VAL A 240 -35.16 -25.70 -14.93
C VAL A 240 -35.67 -26.38 -16.21
N PHE A 241 -34.80 -26.64 -17.19
CA PHE A 241 -35.17 -27.24 -18.47
C PHE A 241 -35.64 -28.69 -18.33
N ILE A 242 -34.93 -29.51 -17.54
CA ILE A 242 -35.22 -30.95 -17.42
C ILE A 242 -36.63 -31.24 -16.85
N PRO A 243 -37.06 -30.63 -15.73
CA PRO A 243 -38.39 -30.87 -15.18
C PRO A 243 -39.48 -30.14 -15.97
N GLY A 244 -39.22 -28.89 -16.38
CA GLY A 244 -40.25 -28.06 -16.98
C GLY A 244 -40.68 -28.53 -18.38
N PHE A 245 -39.76 -29.11 -19.15
CA PHE A 245 -40.08 -29.64 -20.48
C PHE A 245 -41.07 -30.82 -20.41
N THR A 246 -41.10 -31.54 -19.28
CA THR A 246 -42.05 -32.64 -19.05
C THR A 246 -43.44 -32.18 -18.60
N TRP A 247 -43.58 -30.97 -18.04
CA TRP A 247 -44.85 -30.45 -17.54
C TRP A 247 -45.52 -29.44 -18.48
N ASN A 248 -44.78 -28.48 -19.03
CA ASN A 248 -45.30 -27.47 -19.96
C ASN A 248 -44.18 -26.92 -20.86
N PRO A 249 -44.08 -27.38 -22.11
CA PRO A 249 -43.01 -26.99 -23.03
C PRO A 249 -43.11 -25.53 -23.50
N ILE A 250 -44.32 -24.96 -23.59
CA ILE A 250 -44.51 -23.58 -24.06
C ILE A 250 -44.06 -22.60 -22.98
N LEU A 251 -44.48 -22.82 -21.73
CA LEU A 251 -44.13 -21.97 -20.60
C LEU A 251 -42.62 -21.99 -20.31
N THR A 252 -41.97 -23.15 -20.45
CA THR A 252 -40.52 -23.26 -20.26
C THR A 252 -39.71 -22.50 -21.29
N ILE A 253 -40.10 -22.55 -22.57
CA ILE A 253 -39.45 -21.76 -23.63
C ILE A 253 -39.53 -20.26 -23.31
N LEU A 254 -40.70 -19.80 -22.84
CA LEU A 254 -40.93 -18.39 -22.47
C LEU A 254 -40.02 -17.94 -21.32
N ILE A 255 -39.87 -18.76 -20.28
CA ILE A 255 -38.99 -18.50 -19.14
C ILE A 255 -37.51 -18.44 -19.60
N ILE A 256 -37.09 -19.36 -20.48
CA ILE A 256 -35.71 -19.40 -20.99
C ILE A 256 -35.39 -18.13 -21.80
N LEU A 257 -36.30 -17.66 -22.64
CA LEU A 257 -36.11 -16.41 -23.39
C LEU A 257 -35.95 -15.20 -22.47
N ILE A 258 -36.73 -15.14 -21.37
CA ILE A 258 -36.60 -14.08 -20.36
C ILE A 258 -35.24 -14.18 -19.66
N VAL A 259 -34.80 -15.38 -19.26
CA VAL A 259 -33.50 -15.58 -18.62
C VAL A 259 -32.34 -15.19 -19.57
N ILE A 260 -32.42 -15.55 -20.84
CA ILE A 260 -31.43 -15.15 -21.86
C ILE A 260 -31.40 -13.63 -22.00
N ALA A 261 -32.56 -12.96 -22.05
CA ALA A 261 -32.63 -11.50 -22.12
C ALA A 261 -32.00 -10.84 -20.88
N ILE A 262 -32.25 -11.37 -19.68
CA ILE A 262 -31.64 -10.89 -18.43
C ILE A 262 -30.11 -11.08 -18.45
N VAL A 263 -29.63 -12.24 -18.90
CA VAL A 263 -28.19 -12.52 -19.01
C VAL A 263 -27.53 -11.61 -20.05
N ALA A 264 -28.15 -11.44 -21.22
CA ALA A 264 -27.67 -10.54 -22.27
C ALA A 264 -27.62 -9.09 -21.78
N PHE A 265 -28.67 -8.63 -21.08
CA PHE A 265 -28.70 -7.30 -20.47
C PHE A 265 -27.63 -7.12 -19.38
N GLY A 266 -27.44 -8.14 -18.54
CA GLY A 266 -26.38 -8.18 -17.52
C GLY A 266 -24.99 -8.06 -18.14
N ILE A 267 -24.70 -8.85 -19.16
CA ILE A 267 -23.42 -8.81 -19.91
C ILE A 267 -23.23 -7.46 -20.60
N PHE A 268 -24.26 -6.95 -21.28
CA PHE A 268 -24.22 -5.66 -21.95
C PHE A 268 -23.87 -4.52 -20.99
N LYS A 269 -24.56 -4.45 -19.84
CA LYS A 269 -24.26 -3.48 -18.78
C LYS A 269 -22.85 -3.66 -18.21
N TYR A 270 -22.35 -4.89 -18.15
CA TYR A 270 -21.03 -5.20 -17.59
C TYR A 270 -19.86 -4.93 -18.55
N ILE A 271 -20.11 -4.91 -19.87
CA ILE A 271 -19.11 -4.59 -20.90
C ILE A 271 -18.90 -3.08 -21.05
N GLN A 272 -19.93 -2.26 -20.80
CA GLN A 272 -19.88 -0.81 -21.00
C GLN A 272 -19.34 0.01 -19.80
N VAL A 273 -19.02 -0.63 -18.67
CA VAL A 273 -18.47 -0.01 -17.44
C VAL A 273 -17.10 -0.61 -17.15
#